data_AF-A0A1A8SJK5-F1
#
_entry.id   AF-A0A1A8SJK5-F1
#
_cell.length_a   1.000
_cell.length_b   1.000
_cell.length_c   1.000
_cell.angle_alpha   90.00
_cell.angle_beta   90.00
_cell.angle_gamma   90.00
#
_symmetry.space_group_name_H-M   'P 1'
#
loop_
_entity.id
_entity.type
_entity.pdbx_description
1 polymer ?
#
loop_
_entity_poly.entity_id
_entity_poly.type
_entity_poly.pdbx_seq_one_letter_code
_entity_poly.pdbx_strand_id
1 'polypeptide(L)'
;GKMKLLLRSVLLSSLCTLSSWSVSSEALVVSQSPDVSVSEGETVTITCCWGNETRVRVSWLKDQTCIKNETVKVQSQKSPNVLRNCTVLSFQGITRNDSGRYVCRVIVEIP
;
A
#
# COMPACT_ATOMS: atom_id res chain seq x y z
N GLY A 1 43.39 44.81 -47.62
CA GLY A 1 42.85 43.45 -47.40
C GLY A 1 41.89 43.46 -46.23
N LYS A 2 40.75 42.77 -46.37
CA LYS A 2 39.74 42.46 -45.34
C LYS A 2 40.42 41.78 -44.12
N MET A 3 39.93 41.79 -42.88
CA MET A 3 38.58 41.49 -42.41
C MET A 3 38.47 41.83 -40.91
N LYS A 4 37.25 42.20 -40.46
CA LYS A 4 36.87 42.30 -39.05
C LYS A 4 36.83 40.91 -38.41
N LEU A 5 37.48 40.75 -37.26
CA LEU A 5 37.36 39.56 -36.41
C LEU A 5 36.45 39.90 -35.22
N LEU A 6 35.19 39.48 -35.30
CA LEU A 6 34.27 39.50 -34.18
C LEU A 6 34.44 38.18 -33.41
N LEU A 7 35.20 38.21 -32.31
CA LEU A 7 35.24 37.10 -31.36
C LEU A 7 34.01 37.22 -30.44
N ARG A 8 32.96 36.48 -30.78
CA ARG A 8 31.81 36.26 -29.91
C ARG A 8 32.27 35.41 -28.73
N SER A 9 32.35 36.00 -27.55
CA SER A 9 32.43 35.28 -26.28
C SER A 9 31.14 34.48 -26.13
N VAL A 10 31.24 33.15 -26.27
CA VAL A 10 30.16 32.23 -25.91
C VAL A 10 30.22 32.07 -24.41
N LEU A 11 29.27 32.69 -23.70
CA LEU A 11 29.03 32.43 -22.28
C LEU A 11 28.64 30.95 -22.14
N LEU A 12 29.58 30.09 -21.71
CA LEU A 12 29.26 28.76 -21.23
C LEU A 12 28.58 28.90 -19.86
N SER A 13 27.29 29.24 -19.86
CA SER A 13 26.45 29.07 -18.68
C SER A 13 26.32 27.57 -18.44
N SER A 14 27.15 27.04 -17.56
CA SER A 14 27.02 25.69 -17.01
C SER A 14 25.72 25.61 -16.23
N LEU A 15 24.62 25.31 -16.92
CA LEU A 15 23.37 24.89 -16.31
C LEU A 15 23.60 23.46 -15.83
N CYS A 16 24.12 23.32 -14.61
CA CYS A 16 24.06 22.06 -13.88
C CYS A 16 22.58 21.75 -13.65
N THR A 17 21.94 21.10 -14.63
CA THR A 17 20.62 20.54 -14.45
C THR A 17 20.80 19.39 -13.46
N LEU A 18 20.58 19.68 -12.18
CA LEU A 18 20.32 18.68 -11.16
C LEU A 18 19.09 17.92 -11.62
N SER A 19 19.27 16.88 -12.43
CA SER A 19 18.20 15.94 -12.73
C SER A 19 17.92 15.22 -11.43
N SER A 20 17.02 15.78 -10.63
CA SER A 20 16.47 15.14 -9.45
C SER A 20 15.72 13.91 -9.93
N TRP A 21 16.35 12.73 -9.82
CA TRP A 21 15.65 11.47 -10.00
C TRP A 21 14.72 11.29 -8.80
N SER A 22 13.48 11.75 -8.96
CA SER A 22 12.42 11.42 -8.04
C SER A 22 12.15 9.92 -8.16
N VAL A 23 12.52 9.15 -7.14
CA VAL A 23 12.08 7.75 -7.02
C VAL A 23 10.57 7.78 -6.79
N SER A 24 9.81 7.43 -7.82
CA SER A 24 8.38 7.21 -7.69
C SER A 24 8.18 5.88 -6.96
N SER A 25 7.94 5.91 -5.64
CA SER A 25 7.48 4.71 -4.93
C SER A 25 6.09 4.38 -5.44
N GLU A 26 5.90 3.20 -6.02
CA GLU A 26 4.55 2.69 -6.28
C GLU A 26 3.78 2.65 -4.95
N ALA A 27 2.59 3.24 -4.94
CA ALA A 27 1.75 3.25 -3.75
C ALA A 27 1.16 1.86 -3.53
N LEU A 28 1.29 1.33 -2.31
CA LEU A 28 0.63 0.10 -1.88
C LEU A 28 -0.88 0.23 -2.12
N VAL A 29 -1.44 -0.64 -2.95
CA VAL A 29 -2.89 -0.72 -3.17
C VAL A 29 -3.49 -1.69 -2.17
N VAL A 30 -4.39 -1.19 -1.32
CA VAL A 30 -5.15 -1.99 -0.33
C VAL A 30 -6.64 -1.92 -0.64
N SER A 31 -7.33 -3.05 -0.55
CA SER A 31 -8.76 -3.19 -0.73
C SER A 31 -9.36 -3.94 0.46
N GLN A 32 -10.35 -3.36 1.13
CA GLN A 32 -11.10 -3.99 2.21
C GLN A 32 -12.56 -4.18 1.79
N SER A 33 -13.24 -5.19 2.36
CA SER A 33 -14.69 -5.32 2.26
C SER A 33 -15.38 -3.99 2.60
N PRO A 34 -16.47 -3.63 1.90
CA PRO A 34 -17.25 -2.45 2.22
C PRO A 34 -17.94 -2.59 3.58
N ASP A 35 -18.59 -1.52 4.03
CA ASP A 35 -19.42 -1.55 5.23
C ASP A 35 -20.54 -2.59 5.11
N VAL A 36 -20.79 -3.31 6.20
CA VAL A 36 -21.78 -4.39 6.26
C VAL A 36 -22.71 -4.18 7.44
N SER A 37 -24.00 -4.47 7.23
CA SER A 37 -25.03 -4.54 8.28
C SER A 37 -25.43 -5.99 8.45
N VAL A 38 -25.35 -6.51 9.68
CA VAL A 38 -25.51 -7.93 10.00
C VAL A 38 -26.39 -8.08 11.23
N SER A 39 -27.22 -9.12 11.28
CA SER A 39 -28.13 -9.38 12.39
C SER A 39 -27.41 -10.08 13.55
N GLU A 40 -27.90 -9.88 14.77
CA GLU A 40 -27.34 -10.57 15.94
C GLU A 40 -27.47 -12.09 15.80
N GLY A 41 -26.43 -12.83 16.18
CA GLY A 41 -26.34 -14.28 16.03
C GLY A 41 -25.79 -14.76 14.69
N GLU A 42 -25.68 -13.89 13.67
CA GLU A 42 -25.14 -14.26 12.37
C GLU A 42 -23.60 -14.29 12.34
N THR A 43 -23.05 -14.79 11.24
CA THR A 43 -21.61 -14.79 10.97
C THR A 43 -21.27 -13.71 9.95
N VAL A 44 -20.23 -12.92 10.22
CA VAL A 44 -19.72 -11.91 9.29
C VAL A 44 -18.25 -12.17 8.98
N THR A 45 -17.86 -11.86 7.76
CA THR A 45 -16.49 -12.00 7.28
C THR A 45 -16.05 -10.71 6.59
N ILE A 46 -14.95 -10.13 7.06
CA ILE A 46 -14.32 -8.95 6.51
C ILE A 46 -13.01 -9.38 5.86
N THR A 47 -12.83 -9.07 4.58
CA THR A 47 -11.63 -9.41 3.81
C THR A 47 -10.82 -8.16 3.57
N CYS A 48 -9.50 -8.28 3.66
CA CYS A 48 -8.56 -7.23 3.31
C CYS A 48 -7.48 -7.81 2.41
N CYS A 49 -7.32 -7.24 1.23
CA CYS A 49 -6.36 -7.66 0.22
C CYS A 49 -5.40 -6.53 -0.14
N TRP A 50 -4.19 -6.88 -0.54
CA TRP A 50 -3.18 -5.95 -1.03
C TRP A 50 -2.45 -6.50 -2.26
N GLY A 51 -1.59 -5.67 -2.83
CA GLY A 51 -0.78 -5.96 -4.00
C GLY A 51 0.28 -7.04 -3.79
N ASN A 52 1.30 -7.02 -4.65
CA ASN A 52 2.33 -8.06 -4.76
C ASN A 52 3.50 -7.86 -3.80
N GLU A 53 3.31 -7.15 -2.70
CA GLU A 53 4.35 -6.92 -1.71
C GLU A 53 4.71 -8.24 -1.01
N THR A 54 6.01 -8.56 -1.04
CA THR A 54 6.54 -9.86 -0.61
C THR A 54 6.63 -9.99 0.91
N ARG A 55 6.70 -8.85 1.61
CA ARG A 55 6.81 -8.78 3.06
C ARG A 55 5.98 -7.63 3.61
N VAL A 56 4.90 -7.97 4.30
CA VAL A 56 4.04 -6.98 4.95
C VAL A 56 3.69 -7.41 6.37
N ARG A 57 3.41 -6.41 7.21
CA ARG A 57 2.71 -6.57 8.48
C ARG A 57 1.27 -6.14 8.30
N VAL A 58 0.35 -6.97 8.76
CA VAL A 58 -1.09 -6.71 8.68
C VAL A 58 -1.68 -6.67 10.08
N SER A 59 -2.47 -5.64 10.36
CA SER A 59 -3.13 -5.42 11.64
C SER A 59 -4.61 -5.14 11.41
N TRP A 60 -5.48 -5.79 12.19
CA TRP A 60 -6.89 -5.42 12.28
C TRP A 60 -7.11 -4.55 13.50
N LEU A 61 -7.75 -3.41 13.29
CA LEU A 61 -8.11 -2.45 14.33
C LEU A 61 -9.62 -2.37 14.45
N LYS A 62 -10.15 -2.45 15.67
CA LYS A 62 -11.52 -2.06 16.00
C LYS A 62 -11.46 -0.75 16.78
N ASP A 63 -12.10 0.30 16.26
CA ASP A 63 -12.15 1.62 16.90
C ASP A 63 -10.75 2.13 17.29
N GLN A 64 -9.78 1.97 16.38
CA GLN A 64 -8.35 2.29 16.55
C GLN A 64 -7.57 1.38 17.52
N THR A 65 -8.23 0.44 18.19
CA THR A 65 -7.56 -0.55 19.03
C THR A 65 -7.20 -1.78 18.21
N CYS A 66 -5.93 -2.19 18.26
CA CYS A 66 -5.50 -3.39 17.58
C CYS A 66 -6.12 -4.64 18.22
N ILE A 67 -6.85 -5.42 17.42
CA ILE A 67 -7.50 -6.68 17.86
C ILE A 67 -6.82 -7.93 17.29
N LYS A 68 -6.05 -7.79 16.20
CA LYS A 68 -5.31 -8.89 15.57
C LYS A 68 -4.09 -8.36 14.84
N ASN A 69 -2.95 -9.06 14.95
CA ASN A 69 -1.70 -8.74 14.26
C ASN A 69 -1.12 -10.00 13.61
N GLU A 70 -0.76 -9.92 12.34
CA GLU A 70 -0.16 -11.01 11.58
C GLU A 70 0.98 -10.48 10.70
N THR A 71 2.11 -11.18 10.69
CA THR A 71 3.17 -10.92 9.71
C THR A 71 3.00 -11.87 8.54
N VAL A 72 2.77 -11.33 7.34
CA VAL A 72 2.58 -12.14 6.13
C VAL A 72 3.83 -12.06 5.28
N LYS A 73 4.55 -13.17 5.21
CA LYS A 73 5.66 -13.38 4.27
C LYS A 73 5.12 -14.18 3.10
N VAL A 74 4.91 -13.52 1.96
CA VAL A 74 4.41 -14.18 0.76
C VAL A 74 5.59 -14.92 0.13
N GLN A 75 5.60 -16.25 0.21
CA GLN A 75 6.55 -17.04 -0.57
C GLN A 75 6.21 -16.86 -2.05
N SER A 76 7.22 -16.55 -2.86
CA SER A 76 7.13 -16.19 -4.28
C SER A 76 6.54 -17.27 -5.21
N GLN A 77 6.06 -18.39 -4.66
CA GLN A 77 5.41 -19.47 -5.38
C GLN A 77 3.88 -19.41 -5.19
N LYS A 78 3.24 -18.37 -5.70
CA LYS A 78 1.78 -18.39 -5.88
C LYS A 78 1.46 -18.79 -7.31
N SER A 79 0.52 -19.74 -7.43
CA SER A 79 -0.15 -20.10 -8.68
C SER A 79 -0.61 -18.82 -9.41
N PRO A 80 -0.49 -18.75 -10.75
CA PRO A 80 -0.87 -17.57 -11.55
C PRO A 80 -2.32 -17.11 -11.35
N ASN A 81 -3.17 -17.91 -10.70
CA ASN A 81 -4.57 -17.60 -10.44
C ASN A 81 -4.85 -16.91 -9.09
N VAL A 82 -3.85 -16.66 -8.23
CA VAL A 82 -4.03 -15.93 -6.95
C VAL A 82 -3.27 -14.61 -6.99
N LEU A 83 -3.85 -13.64 -7.71
CA LEU A 83 -3.26 -12.32 -7.99
C LEU A 83 -3.21 -11.34 -6.80
N ARG A 84 -3.81 -11.66 -5.65
CA ARG A 84 -3.84 -10.76 -4.48
C ARG A 84 -3.55 -11.50 -3.18
N ASN A 85 -2.80 -10.87 -2.30
CA ASN A 85 -2.58 -11.34 -0.94
C ASN A 85 -3.73 -10.84 -0.07
N CYS A 86 -4.36 -11.70 0.72
CA CYS A 86 -5.53 -11.33 1.53
C CYS A 86 -5.44 -11.91 2.95
N THR A 87 -5.99 -11.17 3.92
CA THR A 87 -6.30 -11.64 5.27
C THR A 87 -7.81 -11.54 5.49
N VAL A 88 -8.31 -12.36 6.41
CA VAL A 88 -9.73 -12.46 6.74
C VAL A 88 -9.91 -12.30 8.24
N LEU A 89 -10.87 -11.46 8.61
CA LEU A 89 -11.38 -11.31 9.97
C LEU A 89 -12.82 -11.83 9.98
N SER A 90 -13.10 -12.85 10.78
CA SER A 90 -14.40 -13.50 10.86
C SER A 90 -14.91 -13.50 12.29
N PHE A 91 -16.20 -13.20 12.44
CA PHE A 91 -16.92 -13.24 13.71
C PHE A 91 -18.11 -14.18 13.55
N GLN A 92 -18.33 -15.03 14.54
CA GLN A 92 -19.49 -15.91 14.63
C GLN A 92 -20.37 -15.46 15.79
N GLY A 93 -21.68 -15.52 15.62
CA GLY A 93 -22.60 -15.12 16.68
C GLY A 93 -22.47 -13.64 17.03
N ILE A 94 -22.48 -12.77 16.01
CA ILE A 94 -22.35 -11.31 16.17
C ILE A 94 -23.29 -10.78 17.26
N THR A 95 -22.80 -9.87 18.08
CA THR A 95 -23.56 -9.14 19.09
C THR A 95 -23.48 -7.63 18.85
N ARG A 96 -24.33 -6.83 19.51
CA ARG A 96 -24.20 -5.35 19.43
C ARG A 96 -22.82 -4.84 19.80
N ASN A 97 -22.12 -5.51 20.73
CA ASN A 97 -20.80 -5.09 21.17
C ASN A 97 -19.74 -5.24 20.07
N ASP A 98 -19.99 -6.06 19.04
CA ASP A 98 -19.10 -6.20 17.89
C ASP A 98 -19.26 -5.07 16.88
N SER A 99 -20.24 -4.20 17.05
CA SER A 99 -20.37 -2.98 16.24
C SER A 99 -19.18 -2.05 16.47
N GLY A 100 -18.72 -1.40 15.40
CA GLY A 100 -17.61 -0.46 15.45
C GLY A 100 -16.94 -0.29 14.10
N ARG A 101 -15.92 0.57 14.05
CA ARG A 101 -15.14 0.80 12.83
C ARG A 101 -13.97 -0.16 12.75
N TYR A 102 -14.00 -1.04 11.77
CA TYR A 102 -12.93 -2.00 11.51
C TYR A 102 -12.00 -1.50 10.40
N VAL A 103 -10.70 -1.45 10.69
CA VAL A 103 -9.66 -1.00 9.76
C VAL A 103 -8.61 -2.08 9.61
N CYS A 104 -8.37 -2.52 8.38
CA CYS A 104 -7.18 -3.27 8.01
C CYS A 104 -6.01 -2.31 7.74
N ARG A 105 -4.94 -2.44 8.50
CA ARG A 105 -3.69 -1.69 8.30
C ARG A 105 -2.64 -2.62 7.73
N VAL A 106 -2.13 -2.29 6.55
CA VAL A 106 -1.05 -3.02 5.88
C VAL A 106 0.18 -2.13 5.83
N ILE A 107 1.32 -2.64 6.31
CA ILE A 107 2.61 -1.94 6.32
C ILE A 107 3.62 -2.80 5.56
N VAL A 108 4.21 -2.23 4.51
CA VAL A 108 5.32 -2.87 3.77
C VAL A 108 6.58 -2.79 4.61
N GLU A 109 7.27 -3.92 4.80
CA GLU A 109 8.59 -3.93 5.43
C GLU A 109 9.65 -3.89 4.33
N ILE A 110 10.40 -2.79 4.28
CA ILE A 110 11.56 -2.63 3.39
C ILE A 110 12.80 -3.09 4.18
N PRO A 111 13.61 -4.03 3.64
CA PRO A 111 14.87 -4.46 4.25
C PRO A 111 15.89 -3.33 4.44
#